data_AF-A0A9W6H6Z1-F1
#
_entry.id   AF-A0A9W6H6Z1-F1
#
_cell.length_a   1.000
_cell.length_b   1.000
_cell.length_c   1.000
_cell.angle_alpha   90.00
_cell.angle_beta   90.00
_cell.angle_gamma   90.00
#
_symmetry.space_group_name_H-M   'P 1'
#
loop_
_entity.id
_entity.type
_entity.pdbx_description
1 polymer ?
#
loop_
_entity_poly.entity_id
_entity_poly.type
_entity_poly.pdbx_seq_one_letter_code
_entity_poly.pdbx_strand_id
1 'polypeptide(L)'
;MRDERAYAAVVAAFAAFLYLAIVVAAFGLISLATNTEVIADPDVGTLVGPVMTGAATLTVFAFLLSLGLRVPADNQRVMPGVALGVGLAAYFVYAAAGGIAGAAGDPSQPFHYFLFTFAQLGSWYAITVGIAAFLVTLLYQLVLVGRFRQRGRPRWPWESDDDE
;
A
#
# COMPACT_ATOMS: atom_id res chain seq x y z
N MET A 1 5.14 18.80 -16.73
CA MET A 1 5.29 17.35 -17.02
C MET A 1 6.41 16.65 -16.24
N ARG A 2 7.72 16.98 -16.41
CA ARG A 2 8.80 16.29 -15.67
C ARG A 2 8.71 16.51 -14.15
N ASP A 3 8.48 17.75 -13.72
CA ASP A 3 8.40 18.09 -12.28
C ASP A 3 7.18 17.47 -11.59
N GLU A 4 6.06 17.35 -12.31
CA GLU A 4 4.83 16.74 -11.81
C GLU A 4 4.99 15.23 -11.57
N ARG A 5 5.71 14.56 -12.48
CA ARG A 5 6.04 13.13 -12.35
C ARG A 5 7.05 12.90 -11.22
N ALA A 6 8.04 13.78 -11.08
CA ALA A 6 8.99 13.73 -9.98
C ALA A 6 8.28 13.92 -8.62
N TYR A 7 7.38 14.90 -8.53
CA TYR A 7 6.55 15.10 -7.35
C TYR A 7 5.70 13.87 -7.02
N ALA A 8 4.98 13.31 -8.00
CA ALA A 8 4.16 12.12 -7.80
C ALA A 8 4.99 10.92 -7.31
N ALA A 9 6.19 10.72 -7.86
CA ALA A 9 7.10 9.66 -7.42
C ALA A 9 7.58 9.86 -5.97
N VAL A 10 7.92 11.09 -5.58
CA VAL A 10 8.32 11.42 -4.20
C VAL A 10 7.16 11.15 -3.24
N VAL A 11 5.96 11.64 -3.56
CA VAL A 11 4.77 11.40 -2.72
C VAL A 11 4.45 9.91 -2.65
N ALA A 12 4.64 9.14 -3.73
CA ALA A 12 4.45 7.69 -3.73
C ALA A 12 5.44 6.98 -2.78
N ALA A 13 6.70 7.43 -2.72
CA ALA A 13 7.68 6.90 -1.77
C ALA A 13 7.27 7.17 -0.32
N PHE A 14 6.90 8.42 0.01
CA PHE A 14 6.40 8.75 1.36
C PHE A 14 5.13 7.98 1.72
N ALA A 15 4.19 7.82 0.78
CA ALA A 15 2.99 7.04 0.99
C ALA A 15 3.29 5.54 1.22
N ALA A 16 4.27 4.96 0.53
CA ALA A 16 4.70 3.59 0.77
C ALA A 16 5.34 3.41 2.15
N PHE A 17 6.17 4.35 2.61
CA PHE A 17 6.71 4.32 3.97
C PHE A 17 5.63 4.51 5.04
N LEU A 18 4.66 5.40 4.79
CA LEU A 18 3.49 5.56 5.65
C LEU A 18 2.68 4.25 5.75
N TYR A 19 2.45 3.60 4.62
CA TYR A 19 1.78 2.29 4.56
C TYR A 19 2.52 1.26 5.42
N LEU A 20 3.83 1.12 5.23
CA LEU A 20 4.65 0.19 6.01
C LEU A 20 4.57 0.50 7.51
N ALA A 21 4.67 1.76 7.91
CA ALA A 21 4.57 2.17 9.29
C ALA A 21 3.20 1.85 9.91
N ILE A 22 2.10 2.10 9.18
CA ILE A 22 0.75 1.74 9.62
C ILE A 22 0.62 0.24 9.79
N VAL A 23 1.11 -0.56 8.84
CA VAL A 23 1.04 -2.03 8.91
C VAL A 23 1.79 -2.56 10.13
N VAL A 24 3.03 -2.10 10.36
CA VAL A 24 3.84 -2.52 11.51
C VAL A 24 3.19 -2.13 12.83
N ALA A 25 2.71 -0.89 12.94
CA ALA A 25 2.02 -0.41 14.14
C ALA A 25 0.72 -1.19 14.40
N ALA A 26 -0.08 -1.41 13.34
CA ALA A 26 -1.34 -2.14 13.45
C ALA A 26 -1.10 -3.61 13.82
N PHE A 27 -0.06 -4.25 13.29
CA PHE A 27 0.29 -5.62 13.68
C PHE A 27 0.65 -5.71 15.16
N GLY A 28 1.44 -4.77 15.68
CA GLY A 28 1.74 -4.71 17.12
C GLY A 28 0.49 -4.51 17.98
N LEU A 29 -0.42 -3.62 17.57
CA LEU A 29 -1.68 -3.39 18.30
C LEU A 29 -2.63 -4.59 18.24
N ILE A 30 -2.78 -5.22 17.07
CA ILE A 30 -3.60 -6.42 16.89
C ILE A 30 -3.04 -7.56 17.73
N SER A 31 -1.73 -7.83 17.61
CA SER A 31 -1.07 -8.88 18.38
C SER A 31 -1.28 -8.70 19.89
N LEU A 32 -1.11 -7.48 20.40
CA LEU A 32 -1.35 -7.16 21.80
C LEU A 32 -2.83 -7.34 22.20
N ALA A 33 -3.76 -6.93 21.33
CA ALA A 33 -5.20 -6.98 21.62
C ALA A 33 -5.79 -8.39 21.55
N THR A 34 -5.33 -9.21 20.60
CA THR A 34 -5.83 -10.58 20.39
C THR A 34 -4.98 -11.64 21.08
N ASN A 35 -3.84 -11.25 21.66
CA ASN A 35 -2.85 -12.17 22.22
C ASN A 35 -2.47 -13.28 21.23
N THR A 36 -2.28 -12.89 19.97
CA THR A 36 -1.90 -13.79 18.88
C THR A 36 -0.61 -13.31 18.23
N GLU A 37 0.11 -14.25 17.63
CA GLU A 37 1.27 -13.95 16.82
C GLU A 37 0.86 -13.66 15.37
N VAL A 38 1.64 -12.80 14.69
CA VAL A 38 1.46 -12.52 13.26
C VAL A 38 1.65 -13.78 12.43
N ILE A 39 2.60 -14.62 12.86
CA ILE A 39 2.87 -15.96 12.33
C ILE A 39 2.84 -16.90 13.53
N ALA A 40 1.75 -17.64 13.68
CA ALA A 40 1.56 -18.55 14.81
C ALA A 40 2.29 -19.89 14.65
N ASP A 41 2.72 -20.21 13.44
CA ASP A 41 3.31 -21.50 13.11
C ASP A 41 4.83 -21.48 13.36
N PRO A 42 5.36 -22.29 14.31
CA PRO A 42 6.78 -22.32 14.63
C PRO A 42 7.63 -22.97 13.54
N ASP A 43 7.03 -23.77 12.65
CA ASP A 43 7.73 -24.42 11.54
C ASP A 43 7.94 -23.43 10.37
N VAL A 44 7.23 -22.29 10.39
CA VAL A 44 7.36 -21.23 9.39
C VAL A 44 8.56 -20.35 9.72
N GLY A 45 9.50 -20.25 8.77
CA GLY A 45 10.74 -19.49 8.94
C GLY A 45 10.52 -18.01 9.32
N THR A 46 11.38 -17.49 10.20
CA THR A 46 11.25 -16.13 10.78
C THR A 46 11.26 -15.00 9.73
N LEU A 47 11.79 -15.26 8.54
CA LEU A 47 11.83 -14.31 7.43
C LEU A 47 10.50 -14.18 6.67
N VAL A 48 9.55 -15.09 6.87
CA VAL A 48 8.28 -15.09 6.12
C VAL A 48 7.48 -13.81 6.40
N GLY A 49 7.40 -13.36 7.65
CA GLY A 49 6.66 -12.14 8.02
C GLY A 49 7.23 -10.87 7.37
N PRO A 50 8.55 -10.62 7.48
CA PRO A 50 9.23 -9.55 6.73
C PRO A 50 9.03 -9.64 5.21
N VAL A 51 9.13 -10.84 4.62
CA VAL A 51 8.95 -11.05 3.17
C VAL A 51 7.53 -10.71 2.73
N MET A 52 6.51 -11.18 3.47
CA MET A 52 5.11 -10.90 3.19
C MET A 52 4.82 -9.39 3.25
N THR A 53 5.28 -8.74 4.31
CA THR A 53 5.09 -7.30 4.53
C THR A 53 5.83 -6.48 3.47
N GLY A 54 7.05 -6.90 3.13
CA GLY A 54 7.84 -6.30 2.06
C GLY A 54 7.17 -6.44 0.69
N ALA A 55 6.67 -7.62 0.34
CA ALA A 55 5.99 -7.89 -0.93
C ALA A 55 4.71 -7.04 -1.08
N ALA A 56 3.91 -6.93 -0.02
CA ALA A 56 2.73 -6.07 0.00
C ALA A 56 3.10 -4.58 -0.17
N THR A 57 4.13 -4.13 0.55
CA THR A 57 4.62 -2.74 0.46
C THR A 57 5.14 -2.40 -0.93
N LEU A 58 5.93 -3.29 -1.54
CA LEU A 58 6.42 -3.13 -2.90
C LEU A 58 5.29 -3.10 -3.92
N THR A 59 4.26 -3.90 -3.71
CA THR A 59 3.05 -3.92 -4.55
C THR A 59 2.34 -2.59 -4.49
N VAL A 60 2.05 -2.08 -3.29
CA VAL A 60 1.44 -0.75 -3.09
C VAL A 60 2.30 0.33 -3.75
N PHE A 61 3.61 0.34 -3.50
CA PHE A 61 4.53 1.31 -4.08
C PHE A 61 4.51 1.28 -5.62
N ALA A 62 4.57 0.09 -6.23
CA ALA A 62 4.51 -0.08 -7.68
C ALA A 62 3.19 0.44 -8.27
N PHE A 63 2.07 0.19 -7.60
CA PHE A 63 0.77 0.72 -8.01
C PHE A 63 0.70 2.25 -7.92
N LEU A 64 1.16 2.84 -6.82
CA LEU A 64 1.18 4.30 -6.63
C LEU A 64 2.08 4.99 -7.66
N LEU A 65 3.23 4.38 -7.97
CA LEU A 65 4.14 4.86 -9.01
C LEU A 65 3.48 4.78 -10.39
N SER A 66 2.84 3.67 -10.71
CA SER A 66 2.11 3.48 -11.97
C SER A 66 1.00 4.53 -12.14
N LEU A 67 0.23 4.79 -11.08
CA LEU A 67 -0.80 5.83 -11.04
C LEU A 67 -0.22 7.23 -11.26
N GLY A 68 0.85 7.58 -10.54
CA GLY A 68 1.49 8.89 -10.63
C GLY A 68 2.20 9.16 -11.96
N LEU A 69 2.72 8.13 -12.62
CA LEU A 69 3.49 8.25 -13.87
C LEU A 69 2.62 8.14 -15.12
N ARG A 70 1.55 7.33 -15.10
CA ARG A 70 0.71 7.06 -16.29
C ARG A 70 -0.44 8.04 -16.46
N VAL A 71 -1.01 8.57 -15.37
CA VAL A 71 -2.17 9.46 -15.42
C VAL A 71 -1.70 10.91 -15.55
N PRO A 72 -2.04 11.63 -16.64
CA PRO A 72 -1.75 13.05 -16.77
C PRO A 72 -2.34 13.86 -15.61
N ALA A 73 -1.63 14.89 -15.15
CA ALA A 73 -2.04 15.73 -14.02
C ALA A 73 -3.49 16.24 -14.14
N ASP A 74 -3.89 16.60 -15.36
CA ASP A 74 -5.23 17.13 -15.66
C ASP A 74 -6.37 16.10 -15.50
N ASN A 75 -6.04 14.82 -15.55
CA ASN A 75 -6.99 13.71 -15.44
C ASN A 75 -6.94 13.01 -14.08
N GLN A 76 -6.14 13.51 -13.13
CA GLN A 76 -6.11 12.94 -11.80
C GLN A 76 -7.41 13.19 -11.06
N ARG A 77 -8.03 12.10 -10.62
CA ARG A 77 -9.30 12.07 -9.89
C ARG A 77 -9.20 11.04 -8.78
N VAL A 78 -9.95 11.26 -7.72
CA VAL A 78 -10.12 10.25 -6.68
C VAL A 78 -10.99 9.13 -7.27
N MET A 79 -10.44 7.93 -7.36
CA MET A 79 -11.09 6.75 -7.90
C MET A 79 -11.09 5.65 -6.84
N PRO A 80 -12.14 5.59 -5.98
CA PRO A 80 -12.22 4.61 -4.91
C PRO A 80 -12.13 3.16 -5.40
N GLY A 81 -12.65 2.87 -6.60
CA GLY A 81 -12.55 1.53 -7.20
C GLY A 81 -11.10 1.11 -7.48
N VAL A 82 -10.22 2.06 -7.86
CA VAL A 82 -8.80 1.76 -8.05
C VAL A 82 -8.12 1.52 -6.71
N ALA A 83 -8.42 2.35 -5.70
CA ALA A 83 -7.90 2.16 -4.35
C ALA A 83 -8.32 0.80 -3.78
N LEU A 84 -9.55 0.37 -4.04
CA LEU A 84 -10.05 -0.95 -3.63
C LEU A 84 -9.28 -2.07 -4.34
N GLY A 85 -9.02 -1.92 -5.64
CA GLY A 85 -8.19 -2.85 -6.40
C GLY A 85 -6.77 -2.99 -5.85
N VAL A 86 -6.14 -1.87 -5.44
CA VAL A 86 -4.82 -1.88 -4.79
C VAL A 86 -4.87 -2.56 -3.43
N GLY A 87 -5.92 -2.29 -2.63
CA GLY A 87 -6.12 -2.95 -1.34
C GLY A 87 -6.27 -4.47 -1.47
N LEU A 88 -7.09 -4.93 -2.41
CA LEU A 88 -7.25 -6.35 -2.72
C LEU A 88 -5.94 -6.96 -3.23
N ALA A 89 -5.22 -6.28 -4.13
CA ALA A 89 -3.94 -6.75 -4.63
C ALA A 89 -2.91 -6.92 -3.49
N ALA A 90 -2.79 -5.93 -2.61
CA ALA A 90 -1.89 -6.01 -1.45
C ALA A 90 -2.26 -7.16 -0.50
N TYR A 91 -3.55 -7.35 -0.25
CA TYR A 91 -4.08 -8.46 0.54
C TYR A 91 -3.72 -9.84 -0.05
N PHE A 92 -3.98 -10.05 -1.34
CA PHE A 92 -3.67 -11.33 -2.00
C PHE A 92 -2.16 -11.56 -2.12
N VAL A 93 -1.38 -10.52 -2.44
CA VAL A 93 0.08 -10.62 -2.50
C VAL A 93 0.67 -10.95 -1.13
N TYR A 94 0.16 -10.35 -0.05
CA TYR A 94 0.61 -10.66 1.31
C TYR A 94 0.39 -12.14 1.64
N ALA A 95 -0.80 -12.69 1.39
CA ALA A 95 -1.09 -14.10 1.64
C ALA A 95 -0.24 -15.02 0.74
N ALA A 96 -0.18 -14.74 -0.57
CA ALA A 96 0.58 -15.53 -1.53
C ALA A 96 2.09 -15.51 -1.24
N ALA A 97 2.64 -14.36 -0.84
CA ALA A 97 4.04 -14.24 -0.44
C ALA A 97 4.37 -15.12 0.77
N GLY A 98 3.41 -15.34 1.67
CA GLY A 98 3.57 -16.25 2.81
C GLY A 98 3.75 -17.70 2.37
N GLY A 99 2.86 -18.18 1.50
CA GLY A 99 2.96 -19.52 0.92
C GLY A 99 4.22 -19.73 0.10
N ILE A 100 4.58 -18.76 -0.75
CA ILE A 100 5.77 -18.84 -1.60
C ILE A 100 7.05 -18.82 -0.76
N ALA A 101 7.16 -17.90 0.21
CA ALA A 101 8.33 -17.80 1.06
C ALA A 101 8.50 -19.04 1.95
N GLY A 102 7.40 -19.57 2.48
CA GLY A 102 7.41 -20.81 3.26
C GLY A 102 7.83 -22.02 2.42
N ALA A 103 7.21 -22.23 1.25
CA ALA A 103 7.57 -23.34 0.36
C ALA A 103 9.01 -23.25 -0.17
N ALA A 104 9.56 -22.05 -0.33
CA ALA A 104 10.96 -21.85 -0.69
C ALA A 104 11.92 -22.16 0.47
N GLY A 105 11.48 -21.97 1.73
CA GLY A 105 12.27 -22.26 2.93
C GLY A 105 12.32 -23.75 3.26
N ASP A 106 11.21 -24.48 3.11
CA ASP A 106 11.16 -25.93 3.26
C ASP A 106 10.36 -26.59 2.12
N PRO A 107 11.03 -26.99 1.03
CA PRO A 107 10.38 -27.60 -0.13
C PRO A 107 9.73 -28.97 0.16
N SER A 108 9.97 -29.57 1.32
CA SER A 108 9.50 -30.92 1.64
C SER A 108 8.00 -31.01 1.96
N GLN A 109 7.35 -29.88 2.28
CA GLN A 109 5.95 -29.84 2.72
C GLN A 109 5.10 -28.80 1.95
N PRO A 110 4.97 -28.91 0.62
CA PRO A 110 4.27 -27.90 -0.19
C PRO A 110 2.78 -27.76 0.17
N PHE A 111 2.14 -28.85 0.62
CA PHE A 111 0.72 -28.83 1.02
C PHE A 111 0.49 -28.03 2.32
N HIS A 112 1.44 -28.06 3.25
CA HIS A 112 1.38 -27.27 4.48
C HIS A 112 1.36 -25.77 4.17
N TYR A 113 2.27 -25.30 3.31
CA TYR A 113 2.36 -23.89 2.93
C TYR A 113 1.19 -23.41 2.05
N PHE A 114 0.59 -24.33 1.29
CA PHE A 114 -0.67 -24.06 0.62
C PHE A 114 -1.79 -23.79 1.64
N LEU A 115 -1.97 -24.65 2.65
CA LEU A 115 -2.96 -24.44 3.72
C LEU A 115 -2.67 -23.17 4.54
N PHE A 116 -1.39 -22.89 4.84
CA PHE A 116 -0.96 -21.65 5.48
C PHE A 116 -1.44 -20.41 4.73
N THR A 117 -1.32 -20.42 3.40
CA THR A 117 -1.80 -19.31 2.54
C THR A 117 -3.30 -19.07 2.73
N PHE A 118 -4.11 -20.13 2.76
CA PHE A 118 -5.56 -20.02 2.98
C PHE A 118 -5.91 -19.59 4.40
N ALA A 119 -5.19 -20.09 5.41
CA ALA A 119 -5.36 -19.64 6.78
C ALA A 119 -5.08 -18.13 6.91
N GLN A 120 -4.05 -17.65 6.20
CA GLN A 120 -3.67 -16.24 6.24
C GLN A 120 -4.72 -15.32 5.61
N LEU A 121 -5.48 -15.77 4.60
CA LEU A 121 -6.59 -15.00 4.03
C LEU A 121 -7.65 -14.66 5.10
N GLY A 122 -7.93 -15.58 6.02
CA GLY A 122 -8.87 -15.34 7.12
C GLY A 122 -8.31 -14.49 8.28
N SER A 123 -7.02 -14.13 8.25
CA SER A 123 -6.37 -13.46 9.37
C SER A 123 -6.71 -11.98 9.46
N TRP A 124 -6.83 -11.47 10.69
CA TRP A 124 -6.94 -10.03 10.96
C TRP A 124 -5.76 -9.24 10.39
N TYR A 125 -4.57 -9.85 10.35
CA TYR A 125 -3.36 -9.27 9.79
C TYR A 125 -3.49 -9.01 8.29
N ALA A 126 -3.92 -10.01 7.51
CA ALA A 126 -4.13 -9.83 6.07
C ALA A 126 -5.21 -8.79 5.78
N ILE A 127 -6.34 -8.85 6.48
CA ILE A 127 -7.43 -7.86 6.33
C ILE A 127 -6.91 -6.44 6.55
N THR A 128 -6.09 -6.24 7.60
CA THR A 128 -5.49 -4.95 7.94
C THR A 128 -4.54 -4.44 6.85
N VAL A 129 -3.73 -5.31 6.26
CA VAL A 129 -2.85 -5.01 5.12
C VAL A 129 -3.65 -4.45 3.94
N GLY A 130 -4.80 -5.07 3.62
CA GLY A 130 -5.68 -4.62 2.55
C GLY A 130 -6.36 -3.28 2.85
N ILE A 131 -6.89 -3.12 4.06
CA ILE A 131 -7.55 -1.87 4.50
C ILE A 131 -6.55 -0.71 4.52
N ALA A 132 -5.36 -0.92 5.08
CA ALA A 132 -4.32 0.11 5.11
C ALA A 132 -3.90 0.53 3.69
N ALA A 133 -3.76 -0.42 2.76
CA ALA A 133 -3.41 -0.13 1.37
C ALA A 133 -4.50 0.68 0.67
N PHE A 134 -5.77 0.35 0.91
CA PHE A 134 -6.91 1.12 0.42
C PHE A 134 -6.88 2.58 0.93
N LEU A 135 -6.73 2.77 2.23
CA LEU A 135 -6.74 4.10 2.86
C LEU A 135 -5.56 4.96 2.39
N VAL A 136 -4.35 4.40 2.34
CA VAL A 136 -3.15 5.11 1.87
C VAL A 136 -3.29 5.48 0.39
N THR A 137 -3.86 4.60 -0.43
CA THR A 137 -4.08 4.89 -1.86
C THR A 137 -5.07 6.02 -2.05
N LEU A 138 -6.15 6.07 -1.26
CA LEU A 138 -7.09 7.20 -1.28
C LEU A 138 -6.42 8.51 -0.86
N LEU A 139 -5.63 8.48 0.22
CA LEU A 139 -4.92 9.66 0.70
C LEU A 139 -3.93 10.16 -0.36
N TYR A 140 -3.18 9.26 -1.00
CA TYR A 140 -2.29 9.58 -2.11
C TYR A 140 -3.02 10.28 -3.26
N GLN A 141 -4.15 9.72 -3.70
CA GLN A 141 -4.96 10.33 -4.75
C GLN A 141 -5.47 11.71 -4.34
N LEU A 142 -5.89 11.89 -3.08
CA LEU A 142 -6.36 13.17 -2.55
C LEU A 142 -5.24 14.23 -2.56
N VAL A 143 -4.03 13.87 -2.14
CA VAL A 143 -2.86 14.76 -2.16
C VAL A 143 -2.52 15.20 -3.59
N LEU A 144 -2.54 14.27 -4.53
CA LEU A 144 -2.27 14.57 -5.93
C LEU A 144 -3.35 15.50 -6.53
N VAL A 145 -4.64 15.15 -6.34
CA VAL A 145 -5.76 15.97 -6.83
C VAL A 145 -5.71 17.38 -6.24
N GLY A 146 -5.43 17.52 -4.93
CA GLY A 146 -5.32 18.81 -4.27
C GLY A 146 -4.21 19.68 -4.87
N ARG A 147 -3.05 19.08 -5.19
CA ARG A 147 -1.93 19.79 -5.79
C ARG A 147 -2.22 20.26 -7.21
N PHE A 148 -2.79 19.42 -8.07
CA PHE A 148 -2.96 19.76 -9.49
C PHE A 148 -4.25 20.50 -9.80
N ARG A 149 -5.28 20.47 -8.93
CA ARG A 149 -6.44 21.36 -9.08
C ARG A 149 -6.13 22.82 -8.74
N GLN A 150 -5.15 23.08 -7.87
CA GLN A 150 -4.66 24.43 -7.60
C GLN A 150 -3.75 24.88 -8.75
N ARG A 151 -4.34 25.20 -9.91
CA ARG A 151 -3.67 25.54 -11.17
C ARG A 151 -2.97 26.92 -11.20
N GLY A 152 -2.72 27.55 -10.07
CA GLY A 152 -2.04 28.85 -10.03
C GLY A 152 -1.55 29.23 -8.65
N ARG A 153 -0.64 30.22 -8.59
CA ARG A 153 -0.29 30.86 -7.32
C ARG A 153 -1.60 31.32 -6.65
N PRO A 154 -1.72 31.24 -5.31
CA PRO A 154 -2.84 31.89 -4.64
C PRO A 154 -2.83 33.36 -5.05
N ARG A 155 -3.81 33.76 -5.87
CA ARG A 155 -3.98 35.16 -6.27
C ARG A 155 -4.67 35.84 -5.10
N TRP A 156 -4.00 36.83 -4.55
CA TRP A 156 -4.59 37.62 -3.50
C TRP A 156 -5.63 38.58 -4.08
N PRO A 157 -6.63 39.01 -3.29
CA PRO A 157 -7.71 39.87 -3.78
C PRO A 157 -7.26 41.17 -4.45
N TRP A 158 -6.01 41.60 -4.21
CA TRP A 158 -5.39 42.81 -4.76
C TRP A 158 -4.53 42.56 -6.01
N GLU A 159 -4.46 41.33 -6.53
CA GLU A 159 -3.76 40.99 -7.79
C GLU A 159 -4.71 40.98 -9.00
N SER A 160 -5.80 41.77 -8.97
CA SER A 160 -6.70 41.95 -10.11
C SER A 160 -5.93 42.60 -11.26
N ASP A 161 -6.12 42.05 -12.46
CA ASP A 161 -5.47 42.44 -13.72
C ASP A 161 -6.04 43.78 -14.24
N ASP A 162 -5.97 44.86 -13.43
CA ASP A 162 -6.41 46.19 -13.84
C ASP A 162 -5.31 46.97 -14.62
N ASP A 163 -4.18 46.32 -14.92
CA ASP A 163 -2.99 46.92 -15.56
C ASP A 163 -2.57 46.28 -16.91
N GLU A 164 -3.49 45.67 -17.68
CA GLU A 164 -3.26 45.32 -19.11
C GLU A 164 -4.22 46.03 -20.07
#